data_AF-A0A9P0FLW5-F1
#
_entry.id   AF-A0A9P0FLW5-F1
#
_cell.length_a   1.000
_cell.length_b   1.000
_cell.length_c   1.000
_cell.angle_alpha   90.00
_cell.angle_beta   90.00
_cell.angle_gamma   90.00
#
_symmetry.space_group_name_H-M   'P 1'
#
loop_
_entity.id
_entity.type
_entity.pdbx_description
1 polymer ?
#
loop_
_entity_poly.entity_id
_entity_poly.type
_entity_poly.pdbx_seq_one_letter_code
_entity_poly.pdbx_strand_id
1 'polypeptide(L)'
;MSQDNFEALLGFTPLKAQLLRDLGIDRSNCLDDSPVNKPRETNSDFYNEYDVIENKDFLTYTQTAAVIYKDIYKLIPNRKIRFIEEIIAQELKNLDGKFKFTICGEYRRQLKWCKDINIVITHEDETNFTDRPLRLECVAKQLMKIGFIVEIIEGVNKKGTCSAICQLGISSNFNLINFLYVPPFKYYMAVFMETGPKLFVDKVIKHAGNLGMKIEKNEIQKVFCRDLIREPPLKIANEEDVFDVLCLPYKNPQDRH
;
A
#
# COMPACT_ATOMS: atom_id res chain seq x y z
N MET A 1 -11.86 14.32 -5.20
CA MET A 1 -10.73 15.26 -5.06
C MET A 1 -9.92 15.11 -6.32
N SER A 2 -9.80 16.18 -7.11
CA SER A 2 -8.98 16.10 -8.31
C SER A 2 -7.52 15.92 -7.90
N GLN A 3 -6.74 15.15 -8.66
CA GLN A 3 -5.32 14.85 -8.39
C GLN A 3 -4.39 16.00 -8.75
N ASP A 4 -4.95 17.20 -8.76
CA ASP A 4 -4.32 18.40 -9.26
C ASP A 4 -3.60 19.15 -8.14
N ASN A 5 -3.83 18.75 -6.90
CA ASN A 5 -3.23 19.33 -5.72
C ASN A 5 -2.22 18.36 -5.08
N PHE A 6 -1.10 18.87 -4.57
CA PHE A 6 -0.04 18.05 -3.97
C PHE A 6 -0.55 17.16 -2.83
N GLU A 7 -1.48 17.63 -1.99
CA GLU A 7 -2.01 16.79 -0.89
C GLU A 7 -2.79 15.56 -1.37
N ALA A 8 -3.16 15.48 -2.66
CA ALA A 8 -3.77 14.29 -3.25
C ALA A 8 -2.73 13.25 -3.70
N LEU A 9 -1.45 13.60 -3.74
CA LEU A 9 -0.37 12.74 -4.22
C LEU A 9 0.28 11.93 -3.09
N LEU A 10 0.75 10.74 -3.45
CA LEU A 10 1.48 9.85 -2.56
C LEU A 10 2.73 10.55 -1.99
N GLY A 11 2.88 10.50 -0.66
CA GLY A 11 4.03 11.05 0.04
C GLY A 11 3.95 12.55 0.36
N PHE A 12 2.88 13.24 -0.04
CA PHE A 12 2.70 14.67 0.26
C PHE A 12 1.73 14.86 1.43
N THR A 13 2.23 15.44 2.52
CA THR A 13 1.39 15.89 3.64
C THR A 13 0.93 17.33 3.42
N PRO A 14 -0.13 17.81 4.10
CA PRO A 14 -0.52 19.23 4.03
C PRO A 14 0.62 20.19 4.35
N LEU A 15 1.46 19.85 5.33
CA LEU A 15 2.64 20.64 5.68
C LEU A 15 3.68 20.64 4.56
N LYS A 16 3.89 19.49 3.90
CA LYS A 16 4.83 19.39 2.79
C LYS A 16 4.36 20.20 1.57
N ALA A 17 3.07 20.10 1.24
CA ALA A 17 2.47 20.86 0.17
C ALA A 17 2.55 22.37 0.46
N GLN A 18 2.30 22.80 1.70
CA GLN A 18 2.47 24.20 2.10
C GLN A 18 3.91 24.67 1.94
N LEU A 19 4.90 23.88 2.38
CA LEU A 19 6.31 24.22 2.19
C LEU A 19 6.67 24.44 0.72
N LEU A 20 6.13 23.62 -0.20
CA LEU A 20 6.39 23.77 -1.63
C LEU A 20 5.72 25.01 -2.22
N ARG A 21 4.53 25.39 -1.72
CA ARG A 21 3.88 26.67 -2.04
C ARG A 21 4.72 27.85 -1.57
N ASP A 22 5.21 27.81 -0.33
CA ASP A 22 6.04 28.87 0.26
C ASP A 22 7.36 29.04 -0.50
N LEU A 23 7.89 27.98 -1.10
CA LEU A 23 9.08 27.99 -1.97
C LEU A 23 8.78 28.39 -3.42
N GLY A 24 7.50 28.62 -3.79
CA GLY A 24 7.09 28.96 -5.15
C GLY A 24 7.16 27.82 -6.16
N ILE A 25 7.29 26.57 -5.68
CA ILE A 25 7.35 25.33 -6.47
C ILE A 25 5.92 24.85 -6.81
N ASP A 26 4.95 25.22 -5.98
CA ASP A 26 3.52 25.05 -6.22
C ASP A 26 2.87 26.42 -6.42
N ARG A 27 2.73 26.84 -7.68
CA ARG A 27 2.17 28.15 -8.02
C ARG A 27 0.64 28.20 -8.03
N SER A 28 -0.03 27.16 -7.54
CA SER A 28 -1.49 27.13 -7.42
C SER A 28 -2.05 28.32 -6.62
N ASN A 29 -1.23 28.99 -5.77
CA ASN A 29 -1.65 30.15 -4.97
C ASN A 29 -0.59 31.23 -4.71
N CYS A 30 0.40 31.43 -5.60
CA CYS A 30 1.28 32.61 -5.46
C CYS A 30 0.47 33.88 -5.77
N LEU A 31 -0.04 34.56 -4.73
CA LEU A 31 -0.44 35.96 -4.81
C LEU A 31 0.80 36.78 -5.15
N ASP A 32 0.85 37.25 -6.39
CA ASP A 32 1.94 38.04 -6.92
C ASP A 32 1.87 39.47 -6.34
N ASP A 33 2.87 39.88 -5.56
CA ASP A 33 3.07 41.28 -5.12
C ASP A 33 3.58 42.18 -6.27
N SER A 34 3.38 41.78 -7.53
CA SER A 34 3.79 42.54 -8.70
C SER A 34 2.82 43.68 -9.03
N PRO A 35 3.30 44.92 -9.18
CA PRO A 35 2.46 46.04 -9.58
C PRO A 35 2.09 45.95 -11.07
N VAL A 36 0.80 45.70 -11.30
CA VAL A 36 -0.02 46.20 -12.42
C VAL A 36 0.20 45.61 -13.84
N ASN A 37 -0.91 45.08 -14.37
CA ASN A 37 -1.28 44.89 -15.79
C ASN A 37 -0.53 43.84 -16.63
N LYS A 38 -0.87 42.57 -16.41
CA LYS A 38 -1.22 41.66 -17.52
C LYS A 38 -2.46 40.84 -17.14
N PRO A 39 -3.52 40.79 -17.96
CA PRO A 39 -4.54 39.77 -17.78
C PRO A 39 -3.89 38.44 -18.19
N ARG A 40 -3.68 37.55 -17.23
CA ARG A 40 -3.36 36.16 -17.53
C ARG A 40 -4.56 35.30 -17.14
N GLU A 41 -5.24 34.82 -18.18
CA GLU A 41 -6.03 33.60 -18.12
C GLU A 41 -5.15 32.49 -17.53
N THR A 42 -5.50 31.97 -16.36
CA THR A 42 -6.03 30.61 -16.18
C THR A 42 -6.11 30.31 -14.68
N ASN A 43 -7.34 30.12 -14.20
CA ASN A 43 -7.65 29.39 -12.96
C ASN A 43 -6.98 28.02 -13.01
N SER A 44 -5.87 27.87 -12.30
CA SER A 44 -5.14 26.62 -12.31
C SER A 44 -4.63 26.30 -10.91
N ASP A 45 -5.49 25.68 -10.10
CA ASP A 45 -5.18 25.02 -8.82
C ASP A 45 -4.22 23.80 -8.98
N PHE A 46 -3.32 23.82 -9.98
CA PHE A 46 -2.54 22.67 -10.44
C PHE A 46 -1.04 22.88 -10.22
N TYR A 47 -0.34 21.85 -9.76
CA TYR A 47 1.13 21.83 -9.75
C TYR A 47 1.69 21.54 -11.16
N ASN A 48 2.81 22.16 -11.51
CA ASN A 48 3.51 21.94 -12.77
C ASN A 48 4.59 20.84 -12.60
N GLU A 49 4.54 19.80 -13.45
CA GLU A 49 5.51 18.70 -13.42
C GLU A 49 6.94 19.17 -13.67
N TYR A 50 7.15 20.17 -14.52
CA TYR A 50 8.46 20.74 -14.78
C TYR A 50 9.05 21.39 -13.52
N ASP A 51 8.23 22.15 -12.79
CA ASP A 51 8.67 22.80 -11.55
C ASP A 51 9.06 21.76 -10.48
N VAL A 52 8.34 20.64 -10.39
CA VAL A 52 8.72 19.50 -9.54
C VAL A 52 10.04 18.89 -9.97
N ILE A 53 10.24 18.69 -11.29
CA ILE A 53 11.44 18.07 -11.82
C ILE A 53 12.68 18.95 -11.61
N GLU A 54 12.54 20.26 -11.77
CA GLU A 54 13.62 21.22 -11.51
C GLU A 54 13.94 21.36 -10.01
N ASN A 55 12.99 21.04 -9.13
CA ASN A 55 13.11 21.17 -7.68
C ASN A 55 13.12 19.83 -6.94
N LYS A 56 13.58 18.74 -7.59
CA LYS A 56 13.62 17.38 -7.01
C LYS A 56 14.39 17.28 -5.69
N ASP A 57 15.37 18.15 -5.45
CA ASP A 57 16.14 18.17 -4.21
C ASP A 57 15.27 18.52 -2.98
N PHE A 58 14.13 19.17 -3.22
CA PHE A 58 13.14 19.43 -2.17
C PHE A 58 12.15 18.27 -2.00
N LEU A 59 12.24 17.19 -2.77
CA LEU A 59 11.30 16.09 -2.74
C LEU A 59 11.96 14.80 -2.29
N THR A 60 11.19 13.94 -1.64
CA THR A 60 11.59 12.55 -1.47
C THR A 60 11.51 11.80 -2.79
N TYR A 61 12.17 10.65 -2.86
CA TYR A 61 12.07 9.77 -4.03
C TYR A 61 10.61 9.38 -4.31
N THR A 62 9.87 8.97 -3.26
CA THR A 62 8.43 8.66 -3.34
C THR A 62 7.62 9.83 -3.90
N GLN A 63 7.86 11.06 -3.42
CA GLN A 63 7.18 12.26 -3.90
C GLN A 63 7.47 12.54 -5.37
N THR A 64 8.72 12.34 -5.80
CA THR A 64 9.13 12.50 -7.19
C THR A 64 8.42 11.48 -8.09
N ALA A 65 8.42 10.21 -7.70
CA ALA A 65 7.73 9.15 -8.44
C ALA A 65 6.21 9.37 -8.50
N ALA A 66 5.60 9.85 -7.40
CA ALA A 66 4.18 10.17 -7.33
C ALA A 66 3.75 11.26 -8.32
N VAL A 67 4.67 12.17 -8.69
CA VAL A 67 4.45 13.20 -9.71
C VAL A 67 4.69 12.65 -11.12
N ILE A 68 5.75 11.87 -11.33
CA ILE A 68 6.13 11.34 -12.65
C ILE A 68 5.11 10.29 -13.13
N TYR A 69 4.70 9.38 -12.26
CA TYR A 69 3.82 8.27 -12.62
C TYR A 69 2.35 8.57 -12.31
N LYS A 70 1.78 9.62 -12.92
CA LYS A 70 0.37 10.02 -12.69
C LYS A 70 -0.65 8.91 -12.94
N ASP A 71 -0.30 7.94 -13.78
CA ASP A 71 -1.14 6.79 -14.07
C ASP A 71 -1.45 5.90 -12.86
N ILE A 72 -0.61 5.93 -11.81
CA ILE A 72 -0.79 5.10 -10.60
C ILE A 72 -2.11 5.39 -9.86
N TYR A 73 -2.70 6.54 -10.16
CA TYR A 73 -3.94 7.00 -9.58
C TYR A 73 -5.19 6.62 -10.38
N LYS A 74 -5.01 6.12 -11.62
CA LYS A 74 -6.11 5.65 -12.45
C LYS A 74 -6.63 4.33 -11.88
N LEU A 75 -7.94 4.16 -11.88
CA LEU A 75 -8.55 2.91 -11.47
C LEU A 75 -8.12 1.74 -12.37
N ILE A 76 -7.74 0.66 -11.73
CA ILE A 76 -7.30 -0.59 -12.34
C ILE A 76 -8.53 -1.51 -12.48
N PRO A 77 -8.89 -1.96 -13.69
CA PRO A 77 -9.92 -2.98 -13.84
C PRO A 77 -9.49 -4.27 -13.14
N ASN A 78 -10.39 -4.90 -12.38
CA ASN A 78 -10.13 -6.16 -11.68
C ASN A 78 -9.52 -7.24 -12.60
N ARG A 79 -10.04 -7.35 -13.84
CA ARG A 79 -9.51 -8.26 -14.86
C ARG A 79 -8.02 -8.08 -15.16
N LYS A 80 -7.48 -6.86 -15.03
CA LYS A 80 -6.05 -6.60 -15.22
C LYS A 80 -5.23 -7.17 -14.05
N ILE A 81 -5.75 -7.05 -12.83
CA ILE A 81 -5.08 -7.57 -11.63
C ILE A 81 -5.00 -9.10 -11.65
N ARG A 82 -5.97 -9.78 -12.26
CA ARG A 82 -5.87 -11.24 -12.49
C ARG A 82 -4.65 -11.64 -13.30
N PHE A 83 -4.29 -10.90 -14.35
CA PHE A 83 -3.06 -11.18 -15.11
C PHE A 83 -1.81 -10.90 -14.28
N ILE A 84 -1.87 -9.89 -13.40
CA ILE A 84 -0.78 -9.60 -12.45
C ILE A 84 -0.63 -10.76 -11.46
N GLU A 85 -1.73 -11.32 -10.95
CA GLU A 85 -1.73 -12.49 -10.08
C GLU A 85 -1.03 -13.68 -10.72
N GLU A 86 -1.28 -13.93 -12.01
CA GLU A 86 -0.62 -15.00 -12.78
C GLU A 86 0.89 -14.78 -12.91
N ILE A 87 1.33 -13.54 -13.21
CA ILE A 87 2.75 -13.18 -13.26
C ILE A 87 3.42 -13.38 -11.89
N ILE A 88 2.83 -12.83 -10.83
CA ILE A 88 3.35 -12.96 -9.46
C ILE A 88 3.44 -14.43 -9.06
N ALA A 89 2.40 -15.23 -9.33
CA ALA A 89 2.39 -16.66 -9.03
C ALA A 89 3.53 -17.40 -9.73
N GLN A 90 3.74 -17.14 -11.02
CA GLN A 90 4.79 -17.79 -11.79
C GLN A 90 6.18 -17.38 -11.28
N GLU A 91 6.41 -16.10 -11.01
CA GLU A 91 7.71 -15.62 -10.55
C GLU A 91 8.05 -16.05 -9.12
N LEU A 92 7.06 -16.08 -8.22
CA LEU A 92 7.27 -16.63 -6.88
C LEU A 92 7.58 -18.12 -6.93
N LYS A 93 6.87 -18.88 -7.78
CA LYS A 93 7.16 -20.30 -8.00
C LYS A 93 8.55 -20.54 -8.60
N ASN A 94 9.00 -19.67 -9.50
CA ASN A 94 10.35 -19.74 -10.10
C ASN A 94 11.45 -19.47 -9.06
N LEU A 95 11.17 -18.62 -8.06
CA LEU A 95 12.09 -18.36 -6.95
C LEU A 95 12.13 -19.54 -5.96
N ASP A 96 10.97 -19.93 -5.45
CA ASP A 96 10.79 -21.08 -4.56
C ASP A 96 9.30 -21.48 -4.53
N GLY A 97 9.00 -22.76 -4.76
CA GLY A 97 7.64 -23.29 -4.70
C GLY A 97 6.95 -23.18 -3.34
N LYS A 98 7.69 -22.82 -2.28
CA LYS A 98 7.20 -22.61 -0.91
C LYS A 98 6.73 -21.20 -0.62
N PHE A 99 6.89 -20.26 -1.55
CA PHE A 99 6.25 -18.96 -1.43
C PHE A 99 4.73 -19.11 -1.51
N LYS A 100 4.04 -18.40 -0.62
CA LYS A 100 2.59 -18.19 -0.67
C LYS A 100 2.30 -16.70 -0.74
N PHE A 101 1.25 -16.34 -1.44
CA PHE A 101 0.83 -14.96 -1.51
C PHE A 101 -0.68 -14.82 -1.66
N THR A 102 -1.19 -13.63 -1.40
CA THR A 102 -2.57 -13.25 -1.65
C THR A 102 -2.61 -11.78 -2.03
N ILE A 103 -3.20 -11.48 -3.19
CA ILE A 103 -3.58 -10.11 -3.54
C ILE A 103 -4.82 -9.73 -2.72
N CYS A 104 -4.70 -8.68 -1.94
CA CYS A 104 -5.67 -8.22 -0.95
C CYS A 104 -6.46 -6.99 -1.46
N GLY A 105 -6.97 -6.17 -0.55
CA GLY A 105 -7.69 -4.95 -0.88
C GLY A 105 -8.94 -5.14 -1.73
N GLU A 106 -9.20 -4.15 -2.59
CA GLU A 106 -10.40 -4.08 -3.43
C GLU A 106 -10.52 -5.25 -4.41
N TYR A 107 -9.38 -5.79 -4.89
CA TYR A 107 -9.34 -6.96 -5.75
C TYR A 107 -9.97 -8.17 -5.08
N ARG A 108 -9.53 -8.47 -3.86
CA ARG A 108 -9.99 -9.64 -3.09
C ARG A 108 -11.46 -9.54 -2.67
N ARG A 109 -11.95 -8.31 -2.49
CA ARG A 109 -13.36 -8.02 -2.24
C ARG A 109 -14.21 -7.98 -3.53
N GLN A 110 -13.62 -8.33 -4.68
CA GLN A 110 -14.26 -8.45 -5.99
C GLN A 110 -14.85 -7.14 -6.54
N LEU A 111 -14.27 -5.99 -6.18
CA LEU A 111 -14.69 -4.73 -6.79
C LEU A 111 -14.27 -4.72 -8.27
N LYS A 112 -15.12 -4.15 -9.13
CA LYS A 112 -14.87 -4.02 -10.58
C LYS A 112 -13.61 -3.20 -10.90
N TRP A 113 -13.33 -2.21 -10.05
CA TRP A 113 -12.25 -1.25 -10.19
C TRP A 113 -11.49 -1.15 -8.86
N CYS A 114 -10.16 -1.12 -8.94
CA CYS A 114 -9.28 -1.08 -7.79
C CYS A 114 -8.34 0.13 -7.89
N LYS A 115 -7.95 0.72 -6.77
CA LYS A 115 -7.03 1.86 -6.72
C LYS A 115 -5.57 1.43 -6.79
N ASP A 116 -5.22 0.37 -6.10
CA ASP A 116 -3.87 -0.14 -5.95
C ASP A 116 -3.87 -1.68 -5.87
N ILE A 117 -2.67 -2.26 -5.85
CA ILE A 117 -2.45 -3.70 -5.74
C ILE A 117 -1.68 -3.96 -4.44
N ASN A 118 -2.33 -4.54 -3.44
CA ASN A 118 -1.69 -4.89 -2.17
C ASN A 118 -1.47 -6.40 -2.11
N ILE A 119 -0.23 -6.83 -1.93
CA ILE A 119 0.15 -8.25 -1.93
C ILE A 119 0.75 -8.63 -0.59
N VAL A 120 0.12 -9.58 0.09
CA VAL A 120 0.69 -10.23 1.27
C VAL A 120 1.45 -11.47 0.82
N ILE A 121 2.71 -11.60 1.22
CA ILE A 121 3.60 -12.72 0.88
C ILE A 121 4.07 -13.39 2.16
N THR A 122 4.22 -14.71 2.12
CA THR A 122 4.89 -15.50 3.14
C THR A 122 5.66 -16.65 2.50
N HIS A 123 6.46 -17.36 3.29
CA HIS A 123 7.21 -18.52 2.86
C HIS A 123 7.10 -19.61 3.94
N GLU A 124 6.68 -20.82 3.56
CA GLU A 124 6.30 -21.87 4.51
C GLU A 124 7.39 -22.22 5.54
N ASP A 125 8.66 -22.31 5.12
CA ASP A 125 9.78 -22.67 6.00
C ASP A 125 10.30 -21.50 6.87
N GLU A 126 9.67 -20.33 6.83
CA GLU A 126 10.18 -19.18 7.58
C GLU A 126 10.02 -19.38 9.08
N THR A 127 11.13 -19.66 9.75
CA THR A 127 11.22 -19.75 11.21
C THR A 127 12.02 -18.60 11.82
N ASN A 128 12.80 -17.86 11.03
CA ASN A 128 13.70 -16.81 11.49
C ASN A 128 13.29 -15.41 11.02
N PHE A 129 12.98 -14.54 11.98
CA PHE A 129 12.48 -13.18 11.72
C PHE A 129 13.46 -12.22 11.03
N THR A 130 14.74 -12.58 10.96
CA THR A 130 15.83 -11.76 10.42
C THR A 130 15.86 -11.72 8.90
N ASP A 131 15.34 -12.76 8.22
CA ASP A 131 15.53 -12.94 6.78
C ASP A 131 14.38 -12.37 5.95
N ARG A 132 13.36 -11.82 6.63
CA ARG A 132 12.16 -11.22 5.99
C ARG A 132 12.50 -10.13 4.96
N PRO A 133 13.38 -9.15 5.26
CA PRO A 133 13.74 -8.14 4.27
C PRO A 133 14.46 -8.76 3.06
N LEU A 134 15.35 -9.73 3.31
CA LEU A 134 16.14 -10.37 2.26
C LEU A 134 15.24 -11.13 1.27
N ARG A 135 14.24 -11.87 1.76
CA ARG A 135 13.31 -12.58 0.89
C ARG A 135 12.44 -11.64 0.07
N LEU A 136 11.91 -10.58 0.68
CA LEU A 136 11.15 -9.59 -0.08
C LEU A 136 12.02 -8.84 -1.11
N GLU A 137 13.29 -8.58 -0.80
CA GLU A 137 14.24 -8.05 -1.77
C GLU A 137 14.46 -9.00 -2.94
N CYS A 138 14.58 -10.31 -2.70
CA CYS A 138 14.69 -11.31 -3.77
C CYS A 138 13.45 -11.29 -4.68
N VAL A 139 12.25 -11.23 -4.10
CA VAL A 139 11.00 -11.09 -4.86
C VAL A 139 11.01 -9.81 -5.69
N ALA A 140 11.31 -8.66 -5.09
CA ALA A 140 11.35 -7.38 -5.80
C ALA A 140 12.38 -7.40 -6.95
N LYS A 141 13.58 -7.92 -6.70
CA LYS A 141 14.64 -8.07 -7.72
C LYS A 141 14.22 -8.98 -8.87
N GLN A 142 13.52 -10.08 -8.59
CA GLN A 142 13.01 -10.98 -9.62
C GLN A 142 11.97 -10.28 -10.51
N LEU A 143 11.03 -9.56 -9.90
CA LEU A 143 9.99 -8.84 -10.62
C LEU A 143 10.56 -7.66 -11.43
N MET A 144 11.64 -7.03 -10.96
CA MET A 144 12.40 -6.06 -11.75
C MET A 144 13.12 -6.71 -12.93
N LYS A 145 13.73 -7.88 -12.72
CA LYS A 145 14.49 -8.61 -13.75
C LYS A 145 13.62 -8.96 -14.96
N ILE A 146 12.34 -9.28 -14.76
CA ILE A 146 11.39 -9.55 -15.84
C ILE A 146 10.74 -8.28 -16.41
N GLY A 147 11.10 -7.10 -15.91
CA GLY A 147 10.54 -5.81 -16.34
C GLY A 147 9.11 -5.55 -15.85
N PHE A 148 8.58 -6.34 -14.91
CA PHE A 148 7.24 -6.12 -14.35
C PHE A 148 7.23 -4.95 -13.35
N ILE A 149 8.19 -4.94 -12.41
CA ILE A 149 8.47 -3.76 -11.59
C ILE A 149 9.41 -2.86 -12.38
N VAL A 150 8.98 -1.63 -12.64
CA VAL A 150 9.78 -0.62 -13.35
C VAL A 150 10.57 0.25 -12.38
N GLU A 151 10.05 0.45 -11.17
CA GLU A 151 10.67 1.31 -10.18
C GLU A 151 10.29 0.92 -8.74
N ILE A 152 11.26 0.96 -7.82
CA ILE A 152 11.01 0.82 -6.38
C ILE A 152 10.96 2.22 -5.78
N ILE A 153 9.80 2.63 -5.25
CA ILE A 153 9.61 3.97 -4.69
C ILE A 153 9.87 4.00 -3.18
N GLU A 154 9.62 2.89 -2.50
CA GLU A 154 10.01 2.67 -1.11
C GLU A 154 10.66 1.30 -1.00
N GLY A 155 11.96 1.30 -0.70
CA GLY A 155 12.74 0.08 -0.54
C GLY A 155 12.25 -0.80 0.61
N VAL A 156 12.72 -2.05 0.61
CA VAL A 156 12.34 -3.02 1.63
C VAL A 156 12.77 -2.54 3.02
N ASN A 157 11.82 -2.35 3.92
CA ASN A 157 12.10 -1.90 5.28
C ASN A 157 12.10 -3.06 6.30
N LYS A 158 12.48 -2.76 7.55
CA LYS A 158 12.53 -3.74 8.65
C LYS A 158 11.18 -4.38 9.00
N LYS A 159 10.07 -3.78 8.58
CA LYS A 159 8.71 -4.32 8.76
C LYS A 159 8.35 -5.33 7.66
N GLY A 160 9.18 -5.46 6.63
CA GLY A 160 8.93 -6.31 5.48
C GLY A 160 7.95 -5.69 4.49
N THR A 161 7.94 -4.35 4.35
CA THR A 161 7.13 -3.69 3.31
C THR A 161 7.99 -3.10 2.21
N CYS A 162 7.44 -3.04 1.01
CA CYS A 162 8.05 -2.46 -0.18
C CYS A 162 6.93 -1.87 -1.05
N SER A 163 7.16 -0.66 -1.58
CA SER A 163 6.22 0.01 -2.49
C SER A 163 6.93 0.24 -3.81
N ALA A 164 6.27 -0.12 -4.91
CA ALA A 164 6.85 -0.09 -6.24
C ALA A 164 5.84 0.32 -7.31
N ILE A 165 6.35 0.68 -8.48
CA ILE A 165 5.57 0.92 -9.68
C ILE A 165 5.71 -0.31 -10.58
N CYS A 166 4.57 -0.84 -11.04
CA CYS A 166 4.53 -1.95 -11.98
C CYS A 166 3.81 -1.61 -13.28
N GLN A 167 4.16 -2.32 -14.34
CA GLN A 167 3.59 -2.18 -15.66
C GLN A 167 3.44 -3.56 -16.32
N LEU A 168 2.29 -3.84 -16.94
CA LEU A 168 2.04 -5.14 -17.61
C LEU A 168 2.69 -5.24 -19.00
N GLY A 169 3.20 -4.12 -19.51
CA GLY A 169 3.79 -4.00 -20.85
C GLY A 169 3.94 -2.53 -21.23
N ILE A 170 4.80 -2.24 -22.20
CA ILE A 170 5.31 -0.89 -22.54
C ILE A 170 4.19 0.15 -22.76
N SER A 171 3.03 -0.26 -23.29
CA SER A 171 1.90 0.63 -23.59
C SER A 171 0.79 0.62 -22.52
N SER A 172 1.00 -0.03 -21.39
CA SER A 172 0.01 -0.10 -20.31
C SER A 172 0.25 0.98 -19.26
N ASN A 173 -0.82 1.43 -18.59
CA ASN A 173 -0.69 2.36 -17.47
C ASN A 173 0.25 1.81 -16.39
N PHE A 174 1.01 2.70 -15.77
CA PHE A 174 1.72 2.41 -14.53
C PHE A 174 0.73 2.23 -13.37
N ASN A 175 1.04 1.32 -12.45
CA ASN A 175 0.19 1.03 -11.29
C ASN A 175 1.04 0.98 -10.04
N LEU A 176 0.48 1.46 -8.92
CA LEU A 176 1.08 1.29 -7.60
C LEU A 176 0.87 -0.15 -7.12
N ILE A 177 1.96 -0.80 -6.71
CA ILE A 177 1.94 -2.12 -6.09
C ILE A 177 2.67 -2.06 -4.74
N ASN A 178 2.01 -2.57 -3.70
CA ASN A 178 2.52 -2.62 -2.35
C ASN A 178 2.69 -4.08 -1.94
N PHE A 179 3.84 -4.40 -1.35
CA PHE A 179 4.15 -5.71 -0.84
C PHE A 179 4.28 -5.68 0.67
N LEU A 180 3.70 -6.69 1.33
CA LEU A 180 3.87 -6.97 2.74
C LEU A 180 4.32 -8.42 2.91
N TYR A 181 5.57 -8.62 3.33
CA TYR A 181 6.09 -9.92 3.69
C TYR A 181 5.90 -10.19 5.19
N VAL A 182 5.25 -11.31 5.52
CA VAL A 182 4.99 -11.74 6.90
C VAL A 182 5.39 -13.19 7.12
N PRO A 183 5.80 -13.56 8.35
CA PRO A 183 6.03 -14.96 8.69
C PRO A 183 4.71 -15.76 8.65
N PRO A 184 4.76 -17.09 8.44
CA PRO A 184 3.59 -17.94 8.23
C PRO A 184 2.50 -17.79 9.29
N PHE A 185 2.87 -17.71 10.57
CA PHE A 185 1.93 -17.61 11.67
C PHE A 185 1.19 -16.26 11.75
N LYS A 186 1.63 -15.23 11.00
CA LYS A 186 0.95 -13.93 10.85
C LYS A 186 0.18 -13.81 9.54
N TYR A 187 0.31 -14.79 8.64
CA TYR A 187 -0.15 -14.68 7.27
C TYR A 187 -1.64 -14.39 7.16
N TYR A 188 -2.48 -15.20 7.80
CA TYR A 188 -3.93 -15.05 7.69
C TYR A 188 -4.47 -13.79 8.36
N MET A 189 -3.86 -13.38 9.48
CA MET A 189 -4.19 -12.09 10.09
C MET A 189 -3.76 -10.94 9.17
N ALA A 190 -2.57 -10.99 8.55
CA ALA A 190 -2.15 -9.97 7.59
C ALA A 190 -3.08 -9.92 6.37
N VAL A 191 -3.43 -11.08 5.79
CA VAL A 191 -4.41 -11.16 4.70
C VAL A 191 -5.75 -10.55 5.12
N PHE A 192 -6.25 -10.86 6.32
CA PHE A 192 -7.49 -10.29 6.84
C PHE A 192 -7.42 -8.76 6.92
N MET A 193 -6.35 -8.22 7.52
CA MET A 193 -6.14 -6.77 7.72
C MET A 193 -5.97 -6.03 6.38
N GLU A 194 -5.17 -6.58 5.46
CA GLU A 194 -4.94 -6.00 4.14
C GLU A 194 -6.14 -6.19 3.19
N THR A 195 -7.03 -7.16 3.46
CA THR A 195 -8.27 -7.33 2.67
C THR A 195 -9.19 -6.14 2.84
N GLY A 196 -9.22 -5.49 4.01
CA GLY A 196 -10.00 -4.28 4.24
C GLY A 196 -11.51 -4.47 4.04
N PRO A 197 -12.25 -3.37 3.74
CA PRO A 197 -11.78 -1.99 3.70
C PRO A 197 -11.37 -1.49 5.10
N LYS A 198 -10.67 -0.34 5.14
CA LYS A 198 -10.18 0.25 6.40
C LYS A 198 -11.28 0.38 7.45
N LEU A 199 -12.47 0.86 7.08
CA LEU A 199 -13.59 1.03 8.02
C LEU A 199 -14.06 -0.30 8.63
N PHE A 200 -14.03 -1.39 7.88
CA PHE A 200 -14.36 -2.72 8.41
C PHE A 200 -13.29 -3.18 9.40
N VAL A 201 -12.02 -3.06 9.03
CA VAL A 201 -10.89 -3.42 9.89
C VAL A 201 -10.89 -2.59 11.18
N ASP A 202 -11.12 -1.28 11.11
CA ASP A 202 -11.21 -0.39 12.27
C ASP A 202 -12.33 -0.82 13.24
N LYS A 203 -13.50 -1.23 12.70
CA LYS A 203 -14.60 -1.77 13.51
C LYS A 203 -14.21 -3.09 14.20
N VAL A 204 -13.49 -3.96 13.49
CA VAL A 204 -13.01 -5.24 14.03
C VAL A 204 -11.98 -5.02 15.13
N ILE A 205 -11.01 -4.11 14.93
CA ILE A 205 -10.02 -3.74 15.96
C ILE A 205 -10.74 -3.17 17.19
N LYS A 206 -11.71 -2.28 17.00
CA LYS A 206 -12.49 -1.71 18.10
C LYS A 206 -13.28 -2.79 18.85
N HIS A 207 -13.88 -3.73 18.13
CA HIS A 207 -14.59 -4.87 18.73
C HIS A 207 -13.66 -5.77 19.53
N ALA A 208 -12.47 -6.10 19.01
CA ALA A 208 -11.45 -6.84 19.73
C ALA A 208 -11.08 -6.14 21.05
N GLY A 209 -10.91 -4.82 21.03
CA GLY A 209 -10.68 -4.01 22.24
C GLY A 209 -11.77 -4.16 23.29
N ASN A 210 -13.04 -4.18 22.88
CA ASN A 210 -14.17 -4.39 23.79
C ASN A 210 -14.19 -5.80 24.42
N LEU A 211 -13.57 -6.78 23.76
CA LEU A 211 -13.40 -8.16 24.27
C LEU A 211 -12.15 -8.33 25.16
N GLY A 212 -11.42 -7.25 25.47
CA GLY A 212 -10.15 -7.34 26.18
C GLY A 212 -9.05 -7.98 25.32
N MET A 213 -9.09 -7.78 24.01
CA MET A 213 -8.08 -8.23 23.07
C MET A 213 -7.45 -7.06 22.34
N LYS A 214 -6.22 -7.26 21.84
CA LYS A 214 -5.47 -6.27 21.09
C LYS A 214 -4.97 -6.87 19.79
N ILE A 215 -5.27 -6.21 18.68
CA ILE A 215 -4.72 -6.55 17.36
C ILE A 215 -3.56 -5.58 17.08
N GLU A 216 -2.35 -6.11 16.94
CA GLU A 216 -1.14 -5.33 16.68
C GLU A 216 -0.17 -6.13 15.79
N LYS A 217 0.43 -5.49 14.77
CA LYS A 217 1.44 -6.11 13.88
C LYS A 217 1.00 -7.48 13.32
N ASN A 218 -0.25 -7.57 12.89
CA ASN A 218 -0.87 -8.79 12.36
C ASN A 218 -0.89 -9.97 13.35
N GLU A 219 -1.06 -9.68 14.64
CA GLU A 219 -1.28 -10.64 15.70
C GLU A 219 -2.47 -10.18 16.56
N ILE A 220 -3.17 -11.13 17.17
CA ILE A 220 -4.21 -10.87 18.17
C ILE A 220 -3.82 -11.50 19.51
N GLN A 221 -3.90 -10.71 20.58
CA GLN A 221 -3.51 -11.10 21.93
C GLN A 221 -4.63 -10.75 22.91
N LYS A 222 -4.80 -11.56 23.96
CA LYS A 222 -5.61 -11.16 25.12
C LYS A 222 -4.79 -10.22 26.01
N VAL A 223 -5.46 -9.17 26.49
CA VAL A 223 -4.85 -8.13 27.33
C VAL A 223 -5.68 -7.92 28.59
N PHE A 224 -4.99 -7.77 29.71
CA PHE A 224 -5.61 -7.59 31.03
C PHE A 224 -4.99 -6.41 31.77
N CYS A 225 -5.65 -5.98 32.84
CA CYS A 225 -5.14 -4.95 33.74
C CYS A 225 -4.73 -3.66 33.00
N ARG A 226 -5.56 -3.17 32.08
CA ARG A 226 -5.27 -1.98 31.24
C ARG A 226 -3.95 -2.11 30.46
N ASP A 227 -3.83 -3.19 29.68
CA ASP A 227 -2.65 -3.52 28.84
C ASP A 227 -1.35 -3.86 29.58
N LEU A 228 -1.35 -3.95 30.92
CA LEU A 228 -0.16 -4.30 31.70
C LEU A 228 0.23 -5.79 31.57
N ILE A 229 -0.75 -6.65 31.32
CA ILE A 229 -0.53 -8.09 31.16
C ILE A 229 -1.01 -8.48 29.76
N ARG A 230 -0.14 -9.16 29.00
CA ARG A 230 -0.45 -9.68 27.67
C ARG A 230 -0.19 -11.18 27.63
N GLU A 231 -1.17 -11.93 27.15
CA GLU A 231 -0.96 -13.33 26.79
C GLU A 231 -0.17 -13.44 25.46
N PRO A 232 0.45 -14.59 25.19
CA PRO A 232 1.00 -14.88 23.86
C PRO A 232 -0.04 -14.67 22.74
N PRO A 233 0.39 -14.33 21.51
CA PRO A 233 -0.51 -14.25 20.37
C PRO A 233 -1.36 -15.52 20.20
N LEU A 234 -2.64 -15.34 19.95
CA LEU A 234 -3.53 -16.43 19.58
C LEU A 234 -3.14 -16.95 18.20
N LYS A 235 -3.20 -18.27 18.04
CA LYS A 235 -2.87 -18.93 16.77
C LYS A 235 -4.01 -18.71 15.78
N ILE A 236 -3.67 -18.17 14.62
CA ILE A 236 -4.59 -17.96 13.49
C ILE A 236 -4.08 -18.80 12.31
N ALA A 237 -4.73 -19.93 12.05
CA ALA A 237 -4.36 -20.90 11.02
C ALA A 237 -5.15 -20.71 9.71
N ASN A 238 -6.22 -19.92 9.73
CA ASN A 238 -6.99 -19.49 8.57
C ASN A 238 -7.74 -18.17 8.91
N GLU A 239 -8.49 -17.59 7.97
CA GLU A 239 -9.26 -16.37 8.25
C GLU A 239 -10.52 -16.59 9.10
N GLU A 240 -11.14 -17.77 9.07
CA GLU A 240 -12.31 -18.09 9.92
C GLU A 240 -11.95 -18.03 11.40
N ASP A 241 -10.74 -18.49 11.76
CA ASP A 241 -10.21 -18.39 13.13
C ASP A 241 -10.22 -16.95 13.66
N VAL A 242 -10.02 -15.93 12.80
CA VAL A 242 -10.08 -14.52 13.20
C VAL A 242 -11.49 -14.15 13.67
N PHE A 243 -12.52 -14.61 12.96
CA PHE A 243 -13.91 -14.37 13.33
C PHE A 243 -14.29 -15.15 14.58
N ASP A 244 -13.86 -16.40 14.69
CA ASP A 244 -14.14 -17.27 15.83
C ASP A 244 -13.54 -16.71 17.13
N VAL A 245 -12.26 -16.29 17.09
CA VAL A 245 -11.59 -15.66 18.24
C VAL A 245 -12.32 -14.39 18.70
N LEU A 246 -12.92 -13.66 17.77
CA LEU A 246 -13.64 -12.42 18.02
C LEU A 246 -15.13 -12.63 18.29
N CYS A 247 -15.61 -13.87 18.34
CA CYS A 247 -17.02 -14.22 18.47
C CYS A 247 -17.91 -13.50 17.44
N LEU A 248 -17.43 -13.39 16.20
CA LEU A 248 -18.14 -12.76 15.09
C LEU A 248 -18.61 -13.83 14.10
N PRO A 249 -19.76 -13.64 13.44
CA PRO A 249 -20.12 -14.47 12.29
C PRO A 249 -19.12 -14.24 11.15
N TYR A 250 -18.69 -15.34 10.52
CA TYR A 250 -17.79 -15.27 9.37
C TYR A 250 -18.37 -14.41 8.24
N LYS A 251 -17.49 -13.63 7.59
CA LYS A 251 -17.80 -12.87 6.38
C LYS A 251 -16.76 -13.12 5.29
N ASN A 252 -17.25 -13.52 4.12
CA ASN A 252 -16.43 -13.59 2.92
C ASN A 252 -15.85 -12.20 2.60
N PRO A 253 -14.69 -12.11 1.93
CA PRO A 253 -14.08 -10.84 1.53
C PRO A 253 -15.04 -9.86 0.84
N GLN A 254 -15.90 -10.34 -0.07
CA GLN A 254 -16.88 -9.53 -0.79
C GLN A 254 -17.96 -8.93 0.12
N ASP A 255 -18.21 -9.51 1.29
CA ASP A 255 -19.28 -9.08 2.22
C ASP A 255 -18.77 -8.11 3.30
N ARG A 256 -17.51 -7.64 3.20
CA ARG A 256 -16.82 -6.82 4.22
C ARG A 256 -17.00 -5.30 4.03
N HIS A 257 -17.97 -4.84 3.23
CA HIS A 257 -18.14 -3.42 2.87
C HIS A 257 -18.18 -2.44 4.06
#